data_AF-A0A915MD13-F1
#
_entry.id   AF-A0A915MD13-F1
#
_cell.length_a   1.000
_cell.length_b   1.000
_cell.length_c   1.000
_cell.angle_alpha   90.00
_cell.angle_beta   90.00
_cell.angle_gamma   90.00
#
_symmetry.space_group_name_H-M   'P 1'
#
loop_
_entity.id
_entity.type
_entity.pdbx_description
1 polymer ?
#
loop_
_entity_poly.entity_id
_entity_poly.type
_entity_poly.pdbx_seq_one_letter_code
_entity_poly.pdbx_strand_id
1 'polypeptide(L)'
;MSGTFFSEWAVSNRVVFETEKMAKFVGCDNTLDDSKELKKCLRGKTVEELMDAVEKMGSARMEPNSLLFTPRIDADFFPNDVKTLLQNAPIKRNLIGVADTEALTFILLLDKENSMDGGMSVKPEEIENYNRKKFENFVRNIIAPKNAFVNENEGSEVQQKIIDLYIGEVDGKDKKEEALYFLRKYLD
;
A
#
# COMPACT_ATOMS: atom_id res chain seq x y z
N MET A 1 8.89 8.96 16.35
CA MET A 1 8.16 7.85 17.01
C MET A 1 7.04 7.43 16.08
N SER A 2 6.64 6.15 16.09
CA SER A 2 5.55 5.58 15.27
C SER A 2 5.73 5.75 13.76
N GLY A 3 6.99 5.71 13.30
CA GLY A 3 7.32 5.85 11.89
C GLY A 3 8.81 5.73 11.66
N THR A 4 9.17 5.09 10.56
CA THR A 4 10.55 4.93 10.09
C THR A 4 10.57 4.99 8.57
N PHE A 5 11.73 5.28 7.98
CA PHE A 5 11.88 5.25 6.53
C PHE A 5 11.58 3.85 5.96
N PHE A 6 11.78 2.80 6.77
CA PHE A 6 11.47 1.42 6.38
C PHE A 6 9.98 1.07 6.43
N SER A 7 9.12 1.99 6.85
CA SER A 7 7.68 1.77 6.80
C SER A 7 7.24 1.75 5.33
N GLU A 8 6.37 0.82 4.97
CA GLU A 8 5.89 0.64 3.59
C GLU A 8 5.31 1.94 2.98
N TRP A 9 4.62 2.73 3.80
CA TRP A 9 4.03 4.01 3.41
C TRP A 9 5.03 5.19 3.37
N ALA A 10 6.29 5.01 3.75
CA ALA A 10 7.22 6.13 3.92
C ALA A 10 7.80 6.65 2.60
N VAL A 11 8.13 5.77 1.65
CA VAL A 11 8.71 6.14 0.34
C VAL A 11 8.21 5.22 -0.75
N SER A 12 7.85 5.78 -1.91
CA SER A 12 7.40 4.97 -3.05
C SER A 12 7.59 5.66 -4.39
N ASN A 13 7.90 4.89 -5.44
CA ASN A 13 7.85 5.37 -6.82
C ASN A 13 6.42 5.50 -7.35
N ARG A 14 5.42 4.96 -6.63
CA ARG A 14 4.01 4.97 -7.06
C ARG A 14 3.39 6.35 -7.12
N VAL A 15 4.01 7.36 -6.49
CA VAL A 15 3.61 8.76 -6.61
C VAL A 15 3.58 9.24 -8.07
N VAL A 16 4.37 8.63 -8.96
CA VAL A 16 4.32 8.91 -10.40
C VAL A 16 2.94 8.53 -10.96
N PHE A 17 2.50 7.29 -10.74
CA PHE A 17 1.19 6.81 -11.18
C PHE A 17 0.03 7.62 -10.56
N GLU A 18 0.14 8.01 -9.28
CA GLU A 18 -0.88 8.85 -8.66
C GLU A 18 -0.91 10.26 -9.26
N THR A 19 0.25 10.82 -9.63
CA THR A 19 0.32 12.11 -10.31
C THR A 19 -0.33 12.02 -11.70
N GLU A 20 -0.11 10.93 -12.43
CA GLU A 20 -0.76 10.70 -13.73
C GLU A 20 -2.28 10.55 -13.60
N LYS A 21 -2.75 9.87 -12.54
CA LYS A 21 -4.19 9.76 -12.23
C LYS A 21 -4.77 11.12 -11.86
N MET A 22 -4.09 11.89 -11.01
CA MET A 22 -4.50 13.26 -10.63
C MET A 22 -4.59 14.17 -11.86
N ALA A 23 -3.62 14.08 -12.78
CA ALA A 23 -3.59 14.87 -14.01
C ALA A 23 -4.88 14.69 -14.83
N LYS A 24 -5.44 13.48 -14.88
CA LYS A 24 -6.73 13.21 -15.55
C LYS A 24 -7.90 13.93 -14.90
N PHE A 25 -7.94 14.00 -13.57
CA PHE A 25 -9.01 14.68 -12.84
C PHE A 25 -8.98 16.20 -12.98
N VAL A 26 -7.79 16.79 -13.18
CA VAL A 26 -7.63 18.24 -13.35
C VAL A 26 -7.51 18.66 -14.83
N GLY A 27 -7.66 17.74 -15.79
CA GLY A 27 -7.59 18.07 -17.22
C GLY A 27 -6.18 18.43 -17.72
N CYS A 28 -5.15 17.77 -17.18
CA CYS A 28 -3.76 17.83 -17.64
C CYS A 28 -3.32 16.53 -18.34
N ASP A 29 -4.25 15.65 -18.70
CA ASP A 29 -4.00 14.34 -19.30
C ASP A 29 -3.31 14.40 -20.67
N ASN A 30 -3.59 15.45 -21.45
CA ASN A 30 -2.93 15.71 -22.72
C ASN A 30 -1.43 16.07 -22.60
N THR A 31 -0.90 16.22 -21.38
CA THR A 31 0.51 16.56 -21.11
C THR A 31 1.32 15.41 -20.52
N LEU A 32 0.71 14.22 -20.36
CA LEU A 32 1.36 13.08 -19.70
C LEU A 32 2.67 12.62 -20.37
N ASP A 33 2.79 12.80 -21.69
CA ASP A 33 3.96 12.40 -22.46
C ASP A 33 5.18 13.34 -22.26
N ASP A 34 4.98 14.54 -21.70
CA ASP A 34 6.07 15.48 -21.39
C ASP A 34 5.98 15.97 -19.94
N SER A 35 6.89 15.47 -19.11
CA SER A 35 7.02 15.85 -17.70
C SER A 35 7.12 17.37 -17.44
N LYS A 36 7.68 18.16 -18.37
CA LYS A 36 7.80 19.62 -18.21
C LYS A 36 6.46 20.30 -18.43
N GLU A 37 5.73 19.90 -19.47
CA GLU A 37 4.39 20.45 -19.74
C GLU A 37 3.39 19.97 -18.69
N LEU A 38 3.49 18.71 -18.22
CA LEU A 38 2.70 18.21 -17.09
C LEU A 38 2.93 19.05 -15.84
N LYS A 39 4.19 19.27 -15.47
CA LYS A 39 4.54 20.12 -14.32
C LYS A 39 4.00 21.54 -14.47
N LYS A 40 4.04 22.11 -15.67
CA LYS A 40 3.52 23.45 -15.96
C LYS A 40 1.99 23.48 -15.85
N CYS A 41 1.30 22.49 -16.39
CA CYS A 41 -0.16 22.37 -16.29
C CYS A 41 -0.62 22.24 -14.84
N LEU A 42 -0.03 21.31 -14.08
CA LEU A 42 -0.36 21.08 -12.67
C LEU A 42 -0.09 22.33 -11.80
N ARG A 43 1.00 23.06 -12.07
CA ARG A 43 1.29 24.33 -11.38
C ARG A 43 0.32 25.47 -11.71
N GLY A 44 -0.40 25.36 -12.81
CA GLY A 44 -1.45 26.30 -13.20
C GLY A 44 -2.79 26.04 -12.53
N LYS A 45 -2.94 24.93 -11.81
CA LYS A 45 -4.17 24.56 -11.10
C LYS A 45 -4.27 25.23 -9.74
N THR A 46 -5.49 25.51 -9.31
CA THR A 46 -5.73 26.02 -7.96
C THR A 46 -5.58 24.91 -6.92
N VAL A 47 -5.44 25.31 -5.65
CA VAL A 47 -5.38 24.34 -4.55
C VAL A 47 -6.68 23.55 -4.49
N GLU A 48 -7.82 24.20 -4.72
CA GLU A 48 -9.14 23.58 -4.71
C GLU A 48 -9.27 22.52 -5.81
N GLU A 49 -8.83 22.82 -7.05
CA GLU A 49 -8.85 21.82 -8.14
C GLU A 49 -8.00 20.59 -7.81
N LEU A 50 -6.84 20.79 -7.17
CA LEU A 50 -5.96 19.70 -6.76
C LEU A 50 -6.56 18.89 -5.60
N MET A 51 -7.14 19.55 -4.59
CA MET A 51 -7.76 18.88 -3.45
C MET A 51 -9.01 18.10 -3.89
N ASP A 52 -9.86 18.68 -4.75
CA ASP A 52 -11.02 18.00 -5.34
C ASP A 52 -10.60 16.75 -6.14
N ALA A 53 -9.45 16.81 -6.84
CA ALA A 53 -8.90 15.67 -7.54
C ALA A 53 -8.46 14.56 -6.56
N VAL A 54 -7.83 14.92 -5.43
CA VAL A 54 -7.47 13.96 -4.38
C VAL A 54 -8.71 13.30 -3.78
N GLU A 55 -9.78 14.05 -3.51
CA GLU A 55 -11.04 13.48 -3.02
C GLU A 55 -11.63 12.47 -4.03
N LYS A 56 -11.63 12.80 -5.32
CA LYS A 56 -12.10 11.91 -6.39
C LYS A 56 -11.21 10.68 -6.58
N MET A 57 -9.92 10.79 -6.29
CA MET A 57 -8.98 9.66 -6.37
C MET A 57 -9.19 8.64 -5.24
N GLY A 58 -9.81 9.06 -4.13
CA GLY A 58 -9.81 8.38 -2.84
C GLY A 58 -8.70 8.91 -1.94
N SER A 59 -8.89 8.89 -0.63
CA SER A 59 -7.90 9.42 0.33
C SER A 59 -6.68 8.50 0.53
N ALA A 60 -6.80 7.22 0.17
CA ALA A 60 -5.78 6.20 0.35
C ALA A 60 -5.90 5.06 -0.69
N ARG A 61 -4.82 4.30 -0.86
CA ARG A 61 -4.84 2.99 -1.52
C ARG A 61 -5.37 1.94 -0.56
N MET A 62 -6.11 0.98 -1.08
CA MET A 62 -6.56 -0.21 -0.33
C MET A 62 -5.47 -1.28 -0.31
N GLU A 63 -4.30 -0.92 0.22
CA GLU A 63 -3.09 -1.75 0.26
C GLU A 63 -2.20 -1.33 1.45
N PRO A 64 -1.23 -2.15 1.91
CA PRO A 64 -0.29 -1.74 2.97
C PRO A 64 0.42 -0.41 2.69
N ASN A 65 0.72 -0.11 1.42
CA ASN A 65 1.21 1.20 0.96
C ASN A 65 0.06 2.18 0.70
N SER A 66 -0.65 2.55 1.77
CA SER A 66 -1.92 3.25 1.69
C SER A 66 -1.81 4.72 1.27
N LEU A 67 -0.66 5.38 1.43
CA LEU A 67 -0.52 6.80 1.14
C LEU A 67 -0.30 7.06 -0.36
N LEU A 68 -1.17 7.87 -0.98
CA LEU A 68 -1.07 8.22 -2.40
C LEU A 68 0.22 9.01 -2.72
N PHE A 69 0.46 10.08 -1.98
CA PHE A 69 1.58 10.99 -2.19
C PHE A 69 2.62 10.82 -1.08
N THR A 70 3.69 10.12 -1.41
CA THR A 70 4.83 9.88 -0.52
C THR A 70 6.10 10.45 -1.16
N PRO A 71 7.15 10.73 -0.35
CA PRO A 71 8.45 11.00 -0.91
C PRO A 71 8.92 9.88 -1.86
N ARG A 72 9.70 10.25 -2.87
CA ARG A 72 10.36 9.31 -3.78
C ARG A 72 11.88 9.50 -3.71
N ILE A 73 12.64 8.47 -4.06
CA ILE A 73 14.08 8.60 -4.29
C ILE A 73 14.27 9.38 -5.60
N ASP A 74 14.68 10.64 -5.51
CA ASP A 74 14.66 11.61 -6.61
C ASP A 74 16.03 11.92 -7.20
N ALA A 75 17.10 11.33 -6.67
CA ALA A 75 18.49 11.58 -7.02
C ALA A 75 18.95 13.04 -6.76
N ASP A 76 18.19 13.81 -5.97
CA ASP A 76 18.52 15.18 -5.55
C ASP A 76 18.46 15.26 -4.02
N PHE A 77 17.26 15.36 -3.44
CA PHE A 77 17.09 15.32 -1.99
C PHE A 77 17.46 13.96 -1.41
N PHE A 78 17.06 12.88 -2.08
CA PHE A 78 17.50 11.51 -1.79
C PHE A 78 18.43 11.04 -2.92
N PRO A 79 19.75 11.27 -2.80
CA PRO A 79 20.69 11.03 -3.89
C PRO A 79 20.96 9.54 -4.16
N ASN A 80 20.65 8.65 -3.21
CA ASN A 80 20.86 7.22 -3.30
C ASN A 80 19.71 6.46 -2.63
N ASP A 81 19.68 5.14 -2.81
CA ASP A 81 18.78 4.26 -2.08
C ASP A 81 19.02 4.33 -0.56
N VAL A 82 18.00 3.94 0.20
CA VAL A 82 17.98 4.01 1.68
C VAL A 82 19.16 3.30 2.31
N LYS A 83 19.52 2.13 1.80
CA LYS A 83 20.57 1.29 2.39
C LYS A 83 21.92 1.99 2.23
N THR A 84 22.20 2.53 1.05
CA THR A 84 23.39 3.33 0.78
C THR A 84 23.42 4.60 1.63
N LEU A 85 22.29 5.30 1.78
CA LEU A 85 22.20 6.49 2.64
C LEU A 85 22.48 6.16 4.11
N LEU A 86 21.95 5.05 4.61
CA LEU A 86 22.17 4.61 6.00
C LEU A 86 23.61 4.21 6.27
N GLN A 87 24.27 3.55 5.32
CA GLN A 87 25.68 3.16 5.45
C GLN A 87 26.62 4.36 5.50
N ASN A 88 26.28 5.43 4.77
CA ASN A 88 27.08 6.65 4.70
C ASN A 88 26.67 7.72 5.71
N ALA A 89 25.55 7.53 6.41
CA ALA A 89 25.06 8.49 7.38
C ALA A 89 26.00 8.56 8.59
N PRO A 90 26.31 9.77 9.11
CA PRO A 90 27.02 9.89 10.37
C PRO A 90 26.19 9.27 11.49
N ILE A 91 26.84 8.54 12.39
CA ILE A 91 26.18 7.94 13.55
C ILE A 91 25.59 9.05 14.43
N LYS A 92 24.27 9.03 14.62
CA LYS A 92 23.55 9.92 15.52
C LYS A 92 22.79 9.07 16.53
N ARG A 93 22.82 9.46 17.80
CA ARG A 93 21.98 8.83 18.82
C ARG A 93 20.52 9.12 18.47
N ASN A 94 19.74 8.06 18.29
CA ASN A 94 18.33 8.13 17.96
C ASN A 94 17.51 7.35 19.00
N LEU A 95 16.30 7.84 19.27
CA LEU A 95 15.29 7.13 20.04
C LEU A 95 14.16 6.75 19.07
N ILE A 96 13.95 5.44 18.91
CA ILE A 96 12.85 4.89 18.13
C ILE A 96 11.88 4.25 19.13
N GLY A 97 10.59 4.50 18.94
CA GLY A 97 9.52 3.93 19.73
C GLY A 97 8.26 3.85 18.89
N VAL A 98 7.43 2.88 19.22
CA VAL A 98 6.09 2.63 18.67
C VAL A 98 5.12 2.55 19.85
N ALA A 99 3.84 2.82 19.61
CA ALA A 99 2.81 2.56 20.61
C ALA A 99 2.21 1.17 20.37
N ASP A 100 1.92 0.45 21.46
CA ASP A 100 1.46 -0.96 21.43
C ASP A 100 0.26 -1.20 20.48
N THR A 101 -0.60 -0.19 20.32
CA THR A 101 -1.84 -0.27 19.54
C THR A 101 -1.90 0.75 18.40
N GLU A 102 -0.78 1.31 17.92
CA GLU A 102 -0.79 2.31 16.84
C GLU A 102 -1.39 1.79 15.53
N ALA A 103 -1.28 0.49 15.26
CA ALA A 103 -1.87 -0.15 14.10
C ALA A 103 -3.42 -0.05 14.08
N LEU A 104 -4.07 0.04 15.25
CA LEU A 104 -5.52 0.15 15.33
C LEU A 104 -6.04 1.44 14.67
N THR A 105 -5.24 2.51 14.62
CA THR A 105 -5.62 3.72 13.88
C THR A 105 -5.81 3.45 12.39
N PHE A 106 -4.92 2.65 11.80
CA PHE A 106 -5.01 2.31 10.38
C PHE A 106 -6.16 1.35 10.07
N ILE A 107 -6.47 0.46 11.02
CA ILE A 107 -7.57 -0.51 10.88
C ILE A 107 -8.94 0.14 11.12
N LEU A 108 -9.08 0.99 12.15
CA LEU A 108 -10.38 1.48 12.62
C LEU A 108 -10.72 2.91 12.16
N LEU A 109 -9.73 3.78 11.94
CA LEU A 109 -9.95 5.22 11.75
C LEU A 109 -9.67 5.70 10.34
N LEU A 110 -8.68 5.13 9.66
CA LEU A 110 -8.32 5.51 8.28
C LEU A 110 -9.14 4.78 7.22
N ASP A 111 -9.95 3.80 7.62
CA ASP A 111 -10.91 3.09 6.77
C ASP A 111 -12.33 3.65 6.95
N LYS A 112 -12.50 4.94 6.64
CA LYS A 112 -13.81 5.60 6.62
C LYS A 112 -14.50 5.44 5.26
N GLU A 113 -14.72 4.19 4.88
CA GLU A 113 -15.98 3.66 4.34
C GLU A 113 -16.07 2.18 4.77
N ASN A 114 -16.08 2.00 6.09
CA ASN A 114 -16.01 0.75 6.87
C ASN A 114 -14.71 -0.03 6.72
N SER A 115 -13.97 -0.16 7.84
CA SER A 115 -13.02 -1.25 8.15
C SER A 115 -13.44 -2.69 7.82
N MET A 116 -14.67 -2.89 7.29
CA MET A 116 -15.20 -4.12 6.70
C MET A 116 -15.45 -4.05 5.17
N ASP A 117 -15.64 -2.86 4.57
CA ASP A 117 -15.83 -2.61 3.12
C ASP A 117 -14.58 -2.05 2.41
N GLY A 118 -13.58 -1.50 3.12
CA GLY A 118 -12.35 -0.92 2.56
C GLY A 118 -11.34 -1.92 1.97
N GLY A 119 -11.80 -3.14 1.66
CA GLY A 119 -11.07 -4.15 0.91
C GLY A 119 -9.96 -4.90 1.66
N MET A 120 -9.61 -4.48 2.89
CA MET A 120 -8.57 -5.14 3.72
C MET A 120 -9.11 -6.20 4.68
N SER A 121 -10.43 -6.39 4.71
CA SER A 121 -11.17 -7.26 5.62
C SER A 121 -12.07 -8.23 4.85
N VAL A 122 -12.37 -9.38 5.44
CA VAL A 122 -13.37 -10.30 4.90
C VAL A 122 -14.75 -9.84 5.35
N LYS A 123 -15.65 -9.59 4.40
CA LYS A 123 -17.03 -9.19 4.72
C LYS A 123 -17.77 -10.31 5.44
N PRO A 124 -18.71 -10.01 6.36
CA PRO A 124 -19.44 -11.03 7.11
C PRO A 124 -20.09 -12.10 6.22
N GLU A 125 -20.67 -11.71 5.09
CA GLU A 125 -21.30 -12.58 4.10
C GLU A 125 -20.31 -13.50 3.36
N GLU A 126 -19.02 -13.15 3.34
CA GLU A 126 -17.98 -13.92 2.68
C GLU A 126 -17.26 -14.90 3.61
N ILE A 127 -17.41 -14.74 4.94
CA ILE A 127 -16.71 -15.53 5.95
C ILE A 127 -16.89 -17.03 5.73
N GLU A 128 -18.14 -17.50 5.58
CA GLU A 128 -18.43 -18.95 5.44
C GLU A 128 -17.87 -19.55 4.14
N ASN A 129 -17.61 -18.71 3.14
CA ASN A 129 -17.13 -19.11 1.82
C ASN A 129 -15.68 -18.66 1.59
N TYR A 130 -14.98 -18.18 2.63
CA TYR A 130 -13.58 -17.79 2.53
C TYR A 130 -12.72 -19.04 2.44
N ASN A 131 -11.91 -19.14 1.39
CA ASN A 131 -11.13 -20.33 1.10
C ASN A 131 -9.75 -19.94 0.59
N ARG A 132 -8.91 -20.94 0.33
CA ARG A 132 -7.55 -20.77 -0.16
C ARG A 132 -7.47 -19.85 -1.38
N LYS A 133 -8.35 -20.04 -2.36
CA LYS A 133 -8.35 -19.23 -3.59
C LYS A 133 -8.65 -17.75 -3.30
N LYS A 134 -9.60 -17.48 -2.40
CA LYS A 134 -9.90 -16.10 -1.97
C LYS A 134 -8.72 -15.50 -1.20
N PHE A 135 -8.06 -16.26 -0.34
CA PHE A 135 -6.85 -15.83 0.36
C PHE A 135 -5.69 -15.52 -0.61
N GLU A 136 -5.40 -16.41 -1.55
CA GLU A 136 -4.36 -16.18 -2.56
C GLU A 136 -4.66 -14.93 -3.40
N ASN A 137 -5.92 -14.74 -3.81
CA ASN A 137 -6.33 -13.53 -4.53
C ASN A 137 -6.16 -12.27 -3.67
N PHE A 138 -6.49 -12.34 -2.38
CA PHE A 138 -6.29 -11.24 -1.45
C PHE A 138 -4.80 -10.88 -1.34
N VAL A 139 -3.91 -11.87 -1.19
CA VAL A 139 -2.46 -11.63 -1.16
C VAL A 139 -1.98 -10.98 -2.46
N ARG A 140 -2.41 -11.51 -3.61
CA ARG A 140 -1.93 -11.06 -4.92
C ARG A 140 -2.45 -9.68 -5.35
N ASN A 141 -3.62 -9.27 -4.86
CA ASN A 141 -4.26 -8.03 -5.30
C ASN A 141 -4.22 -6.91 -4.26
N ILE A 142 -4.10 -7.24 -2.97
CA ILE A 142 -4.20 -6.28 -1.86
C ILE A 142 -2.89 -6.19 -1.08
N ILE A 143 -2.34 -7.33 -0.63
CA ILE A 143 -1.17 -7.33 0.26
C ILE A 143 0.13 -7.06 -0.49
N ALA A 144 0.33 -7.74 -1.61
CA ALA A 144 1.55 -7.66 -2.41
C ALA A 144 1.21 -7.60 -3.90
N PRO A 145 0.51 -6.55 -4.37
CA PRO A 145 0.19 -6.43 -5.78
C PRO A 145 1.43 -6.19 -6.62
N LYS A 146 1.43 -6.69 -7.86
CA LYS A 146 2.62 -6.67 -8.73
C LYS A 146 3.16 -5.26 -8.97
N ASN A 147 2.27 -4.26 -9.04
CA ASN A 147 2.63 -2.86 -9.21
C ASN A 147 3.26 -2.20 -7.97
N ALA A 148 3.28 -2.89 -6.81
CA ALA A 148 4.04 -2.47 -5.65
C ALA A 148 5.55 -2.76 -5.80
N PHE A 149 5.93 -3.62 -6.74
CA PHE A 149 7.32 -4.03 -6.96
C PHE A 149 7.88 -3.39 -8.23
N VAL A 150 9.17 -3.06 -8.19
CA VAL A 150 9.90 -2.59 -9.38
C VAL A 150 10.10 -3.73 -10.38
N ASN A 151 10.22 -4.97 -9.90
CA ASN A 151 10.43 -6.17 -10.69
C ASN A 151 9.25 -7.15 -10.49
N GLU A 152 8.57 -7.53 -11.57
CA GLU A 152 7.43 -8.47 -11.51
C GLU A 152 7.80 -9.86 -10.98
N ASN A 153 9.04 -10.32 -11.22
CA ASN A 153 9.51 -11.62 -10.74
C ASN A 153 9.67 -11.60 -9.21
N GLU A 154 10.19 -10.48 -8.67
CA GLU A 154 10.31 -10.27 -7.22
C GLU A 154 8.94 -10.24 -6.56
N GLY A 155 7.97 -9.52 -7.15
CA GLY A 155 6.60 -9.51 -6.66
C GLY A 155 5.97 -10.89 -6.62
N SER A 156 6.20 -11.71 -7.65
CA SER A 156 5.67 -13.08 -7.69
C SER A 156 6.32 -14.00 -6.63
N GLU A 157 7.62 -13.85 -6.39
CA GLU A 157 8.33 -14.58 -5.33
C GLU A 157 7.83 -14.18 -3.93
N VAL A 158 7.65 -12.88 -3.68
CA VAL A 158 7.12 -12.38 -2.40
C VAL A 158 5.69 -12.85 -2.17
N GLN A 159 4.82 -12.77 -3.18
CA GLN A 159 3.46 -13.30 -3.11
C GLN A 159 3.47 -14.78 -2.71
N GLN A 160 4.32 -15.59 -3.32
CA GLN A 160 4.37 -17.02 -3.02
C GLN A 160 4.87 -17.29 -1.60
N LYS A 161 5.92 -16.58 -1.14
CA LYS A 161 6.40 -16.70 0.25
C LYS A 161 5.33 -16.36 1.28
N ILE A 162 4.52 -15.33 1.03
CA ILE A 162 3.40 -14.97 1.92
C ILE A 162 2.36 -16.10 1.89
N ILE A 163 1.95 -16.52 0.70
CA ILE A 163 0.99 -17.61 0.50
C ILE A 163 1.43 -18.86 1.26
N ASP A 164 2.67 -19.30 1.10
CA ASP A 164 3.23 -20.50 1.73
C ASP A 164 3.34 -20.35 3.26
N LEU A 165 3.65 -19.15 3.77
CA LEU A 165 3.73 -18.89 5.21
C LEU A 165 2.36 -19.07 5.90
N TYR A 166 1.29 -18.64 5.24
CA TYR A 166 -0.05 -18.64 5.81
C TYR A 166 -0.84 -19.93 5.50
N ILE A 167 -0.63 -20.52 4.34
CA ILE A 167 -1.21 -21.81 3.92
C ILE A 167 -0.33 -22.94 4.47
N GLY A 168 -0.53 -23.28 5.73
CA GLY A 168 -0.08 -24.59 6.26
C GLY A 168 -0.84 -25.78 5.62
N GLU A 169 -0.92 -26.93 6.30
CA GLU A 169 -1.64 -28.12 5.79
C GLU A 169 -3.17 -27.91 5.84
N VAL A 170 -3.72 -27.25 4.83
CA VAL A 170 -5.16 -27.04 4.62
C VAL A 170 -5.78 -28.15 3.79
N ASP A 171 -4.95 -28.96 3.11
CA ASP A 171 -5.41 -30.00 2.21
C ASP A 171 -6.18 -31.09 2.97
N GLY A 172 -7.46 -31.26 2.62
CA GLY A 172 -8.35 -32.29 3.17
C GLY A 172 -9.37 -31.84 4.20
N LYS A 173 -9.42 -30.55 4.57
CA LYS A 173 -10.43 -29.98 5.47
C LYS A 173 -11.76 -29.68 4.77
N ASP A 174 -12.87 -29.70 5.51
CA ASP A 174 -14.15 -29.22 4.96
C ASP A 174 -14.16 -27.68 4.78
N LYS A 175 -15.12 -27.15 4.03
CA LYS A 175 -15.19 -25.71 3.71
C LYS A 175 -15.24 -24.80 4.94
N LYS A 176 -15.94 -25.23 6.00
CA LYS A 176 -16.11 -24.43 7.21
C LYS A 176 -14.82 -24.44 8.04
N GLU A 177 -14.17 -25.59 8.12
CA GLU A 177 -12.86 -25.73 8.76
C GLU A 177 -11.76 -24.98 8.00
N GLU A 178 -11.82 -24.97 6.66
CA GLU A 178 -10.92 -24.18 5.80
C GLU A 178 -11.12 -22.66 6.04
N ALA A 179 -12.36 -22.18 6.07
CA ALA A 179 -12.65 -20.79 6.35
C ALA A 179 -12.17 -20.35 7.74
N LEU A 180 -12.45 -21.17 8.77
CA LEU A 180 -12.01 -20.92 10.14
C LEU A 180 -10.48 -20.95 10.26
N TYR A 181 -9.80 -21.81 9.51
CA TYR A 181 -8.35 -21.87 9.49
C TYR A 181 -7.74 -20.53 9.06
N PHE A 182 -8.20 -19.94 7.95
CA PHE A 182 -7.66 -18.65 7.50
C PHE A 182 -7.98 -17.48 8.43
N LEU A 183 -9.12 -17.53 9.13
CA LEU A 183 -9.60 -16.42 9.96
C LEU A 183 -9.16 -16.49 11.44
N ARG A 184 -8.78 -17.67 11.95
CA ARG A 184 -8.57 -17.88 13.40
C ARG A 184 -7.23 -18.49 13.79
N LYS A 185 -6.40 -18.92 12.84
CA LYS A 185 -5.14 -19.65 13.13
C LYS A 185 -4.18 -18.97 14.12
N TYR A 186 -4.26 -17.65 14.29
CA TYR A 186 -3.34 -16.87 15.13
C TYR A 186 -4.07 -16.07 16.23
N LEU A 187 -5.27 -16.50 16.63
CA LEU A 187 -6.05 -15.86 17.70
C LEU A 187 -5.84 -16.48 19.10
N ASP A 188 -4.96 -17.48 19.22
CA ASP A 188 -4.62 -18.17 20.47
C ASP A 188 -3.20 -17.83 20.95
#